data_AF-A0A9P5VRX5-F1
#
_entry.id   AF-A0A9P5VRX5-F1
#
_cell.length_a   1.000
_cell.length_b   1.000
_cell.length_c   1.000
_cell.angle_alpha   90.00
_cell.angle_beta   90.00
_cell.angle_gamma   90.00
#
_symmetry.space_group_name_H-M   'P 1'
#
loop_
_entity.id
_entity.type
_entity.pdbx_description
1 polymer ?
#
loop_
_entity_poly.entity_id
_entity_poly.type
_entity_poly.pdbx_seq_one_letter_code
_entity_poly.pdbx_strand_id
1 'polypeptide(L)'
;MGAVPSGMPQVLQQRPMTPAAPPTPPEPAKSRHPAGDRTHIPAAHKLIYTVLANELAIARQYAPPAAKRPLDDAEKKLNVLFDMLNNEEVSGPVVEQMLLLAQALQAKNYNTAYQIHLELHSTRTNEVSNWMTGVKRLIVDNAKIQQ
;
A
#
# COMPACT_ATOMS: atom_id res chain seq x y z
N MET A 1 -28.91 -84.83 10.09
CA MET A 1 -27.63 -85.36 9.55
C MET A 1 -26.98 -84.31 8.67
N GLY A 2 -25.65 -84.17 8.74
CA GLY A 2 -24.81 -83.41 7.79
C GLY A 2 -24.55 -81.96 8.21
N ALA A 3 -23.52 -81.67 9.01
CA ALA A 3 -22.10 -81.50 8.63
C ALA A 3 -21.76 -80.05 8.25
N VAL A 4 -20.91 -79.41 9.07
CA VAL A 4 -20.18 -78.15 8.77
C VAL A 4 -19.06 -78.44 7.78
N PRO A 5 -18.61 -77.46 6.98
CA PRO A 5 -17.29 -76.90 7.31
C PRO A 5 -17.07 -75.40 7.01
N SER A 6 -16.02 -74.91 7.68
CA SER A 6 -15.29 -73.64 7.63
C SER A 6 -15.01 -73.01 6.25
N GLY A 7 -14.91 -71.67 6.25
CA GLY A 7 -14.24 -70.88 5.21
C GLY A 7 -14.28 -69.38 5.54
N MET A 8 -13.13 -68.73 5.52
CA MET A 8 -12.79 -67.45 6.16
C MET A 8 -13.16 -66.21 5.27
N PRO A 9 -13.05 -64.97 5.78
CA PRO A 9 -13.64 -63.77 5.17
C PRO A 9 -12.68 -63.04 4.21
N GLN A 10 -13.19 -62.36 3.18
CA GLN A 10 -12.42 -61.39 2.39
C GLN A 10 -13.08 -60.00 2.38
N VAL A 11 -12.64 -59.22 3.35
CA VAL A 11 -12.26 -57.79 3.31
C VAL A 11 -12.90 -56.90 2.22
N LEU A 12 -13.85 -56.07 2.67
CA LEU A 12 -14.22 -54.83 2.00
C LEU A 12 -13.04 -53.85 2.08
N GLN A 13 -12.52 -53.47 0.90
CA GLN A 13 -11.47 -52.46 0.71
C GLN A 13 -11.95 -51.09 1.20
N GLN A 14 -11.68 -50.75 2.47
CA GLN A 14 -11.85 -49.39 2.98
C GLN A 14 -10.68 -48.54 2.47
N ARG A 15 -11.00 -47.47 1.73
CA ARG A 15 -10.04 -46.42 1.38
C ARG A 15 -9.52 -45.77 2.67
N PRO A 16 -8.21 -45.52 2.82
CA PRO A 16 -7.72 -44.74 3.95
C PRO A 16 -8.27 -43.32 3.84
N MET A 17 -9.07 -42.90 4.82
CA MET A 17 -9.27 -41.48 5.06
C MET A 17 -7.95 -40.96 5.65
N THR A 18 -7.25 -40.12 4.90
CA THR A 18 -6.13 -39.35 5.44
C THR A 18 -6.65 -38.45 6.56
N PRO A 19 -5.96 -38.35 7.71
CA PRO A 19 -6.32 -37.39 8.74
C PRO A 19 -6.19 -35.98 8.16
N ALA A 20 -7.27 -35.20 8.23
CA ALA A 20 -7.21 -33.78 7.95
C ALA A 20 -6.24 -33.14 8.95
N ALA A 21 -5.20 -32.46 8.44
CA ALA A 21 -4.30 -31.67 9.25
C ALA A 21 -5.10 -30.61 10.04
N PRO A 22 -4.73 -30.33 11.30
CA PRO A 22 -5.38 -29.26 12.07
C PRO A 22 -5.20 -27.91 11.34
N PRO A 23 -6.17 -26.99 11.42
CA PRO A 23 -6.01 -25.66 10.88
C PRO A 23 -4.83 -24.99 11.58
N THR A 24 -3.82 -24.61 10.80
CA THR A 24 -2.70 -23.80 11.26
C THR A 24 -3.28 -22.54 11.93
N PRO A 25 -2.83 -22.15 13.14
CA PRO A 25 -3.19 -20.86 13.70
C PRO A 25 -2.84 -19.76 12.69
N PRO A 26 -3.69 -18.75 12.46
CA PRO A 26 -3.28 -17.60 11.68
C PRO A 26 -2.02 -17.04 12.33
N GLU A 27 -0.92 -16.99 11.57
CA GLU A 27 0.28 -16.23 11.95
C GLU A 27 -0.18 -14.87 12.50
N PRO A 28 0.40 -14.38 13.62
CA PRO A 28 0.09 -13.05 14.09
C PRO A 28 0.40 -12.11 12.93
N ALA A 29 -0.64 -11.57 12.30
CA ALA A 29 -0.51 -10.49 11.34
C ALA A 29 0.34 -9.45 12.07
N LYS A 30 1.58 -9.23 11.59
CA LYS A 30 2.46 -8.16 12.08
C LYS A 30 1.54 -6.98 12.34
N SER A 31 1.42 -6.58 13.59
CA SER A 31 0.40 -5.64 14.03
C SER A 31 0.61 -4.35 13.26
N ARG A 32 -0.06 -4.22 12.11
CA ARG A 32 -0.01 -3.01 11.31
C ARG A 32 -0.62 -1.96 12.20
N HIS A 33 0.08 -0.85 12.36
CA HIS A 33 -0.42 0.30 13.08
C HIS A 33 -1.81 0.65 12.51
N PRO A 34 -2.78 0.99 13.37
CA PRO A 34 -4.13 1.23 12.92
C PRO A 34 -4.17 2.36 11.88
N ALA A 35 -4.98 2.17 10.84
CA ALA A 35 -5.12 3.16 9.77
C ALA A 35 -5.51 4.53 10.36
N GLY A 36 -4.64 5.53 10.19
CA GLY A 36 -4.81 6.87 10.76
C GLY A 36 -3.93 7.18 11.97
N ASP A 37 -3.30 6.17 12.58
CA ASP A 37 -2.23 6.39 13.55
C ASP A 37 -0.95 6.76 12.80
N ARG A 38 -0.58 8.04 12.88
CA ARG A 38 0.59 8.62 12.20
C ARG A 38 1.70 8.95 13.20
N THR A 39 1.61 8.42 14.41
CA THR A 39 2.54 8.73 15.50
C THR A 39 3.87 7.99 15.34
N HIS A 40 3.87 6.90 14.56
CA HIS A 40 5.02 6.05 14.31
C HIS A 40 5.80 6.38 13.04
N ILE A 41 5.37 7.37 12.23
CA ILE A 41 6.11 7.80 11.05
C ILE A 41 7.49 8.30 11.52
N PRO A 42 8.59 7.62 11.13
CA PRO A 42 9.91 7.98 11.62
C PRO A 42 10.30 9.37 11.14
N ALA A 43 11.17 10.04 11.90
CA ALA A 43 11.55 11.43 11.64
C ALA A 43 12.10 11.64 10.22
N ALA A 44 12.78 10.63 9.66
CA ALA A 44 13.28 10.63 8.29
C ALA A 44 12.15 10.74 7.24
N HIS A 45 10.98 10.14 7.49
CA HIS A 45 9.85 10.12 6.55
C HIS A 45 8.86 11.27 6.82
N LYS A 46 9.00 11.97 7.95
CA LYS A 46 8.10 13.03 8.39
C LYS A 46 8.06 14.22 7.42
N LEU A 47 9.16 14.50 6.72
CA LEU A 47 9.20 15.53 5.67
C LEU A 47 8.26 15.17 4.52
N ILE A 48 8.27 13.91 4.05
CA ILE A 48 7.38 13.44 2.98
C ILE A 48 5.91 13.67 3.37
N TYR A 49 5.54 13.24 4.58
CA TYR A 49 4.18 13.44 5.10
C TYR A 49 3.79 14.92 5.17
N THR A 50 4.64 15.75 5.77
CA THR A 50 4.35 17.17 5.99
C THR A 50 4.14 17.91 4.68
N VAL A 51 5.00 17.66 3.69
CA VAL A 51 4.91 18.30 2.38
C VAL A 51 3.70 17.83 1.61
N LEU A 52 3.46 16.52 1.52
CA LEU A 52 2.32 15.99 0.77
C LEU A 52 0.99 16.40 1.39
N ALA A 53 0.90 16.46 2.72
CA ALA A 53 -0.28 16.96 3.42
C ALA A 53 -0.53 18.46 3.13
N ASN A 54 0.54 19.27 3.12
CA ASN A 54 0.45 20.68 2.76
C ASN A 54 0.01 20.87 1.30
N GLU A 55 0.63 20.14 0.38
CA GLU A 55 0.30 20.17 -1.05
C GLU A 55 -1.15 19.75 -1.29
N LEU A 56 -1.65 18.74 -0.59
CA LEU A 56 -3.06 18.35 -0.64
C LEU A 56 -4.00 19.43 -0.11
N ALA A 57 -3.62 20.14 0.95
CA ALA A 57 -4.40 21.25 1.51
C ALA A 57 -4.49 22.42 0.53
N ILE A 58 -3.37 22.79 -0.10
CA ILE A 58 -3.32 23.81 -1.17
C ILE A 58 -4.21 23.38 -2.33
N ALA A 59 -4.04 22.15 -2.80
CA ALA A 59 -4.86 21.59 -3.86
C ALA A 59 -6.35 21.70 -3.48
N ARG A 60 -6.76 21.31 -2.27
CA ARG A 60 -8.17 21.39 -1.84
C ARG A 60 -8.68 22.82 -1.74
N GLN A 61 -7.84 23.78 -1.38
CA GLN A 61 -8.22 25.18 -1.23
C GLN A 61 -8.46 25.87 -2.57
N TYR A 62 -7.62 25.61 -3.57
CA TYR A 62 -7.65 26.31 -4.86
C TYR A 62 -8.23 25.48 -6.00
N ALA A 63 -8.45 24.18 -5.81
CA ALA A 63 -8.98 23.33 -6.87
C ALA A 63 -10.43 23.68 -7.24
N PRO A 64 -10.77 23.62 -8.54
CA PRO A 64 -12.13 23.85 -9.01
C PRO A 64 -13.09 22.74 -8.52
N PRO A 65 -14.42 22.99 -8.50
CA PRO A 65 -15.41 22.02 -8.05
C PRO A 65 -15.33 20.66 -8.76
N ALA A 66 -14.96 20.66 -10.04
CA ALA A 66 -14.77 19.47 -10.86
C ALA A 66 -13.61 18.58 -10.38
N ALA A 67 -12.63 19.15 -9.68
CA ALA A 67 -11.47 18.44 -9.16
C ALA A 67 -11.68 17.88 -7.73
N LYS A 68 -12.80 18.19 -7.05
CA LYS A 68 -13.07 17.69 -5.69
C LYS A 68 -13.04 16.16 -5.58
N ARG A 69 -13.68 15.46 -6.52
CA ARG A 69 -13.68 13.98 -6.57
C ARG A 69 -12.28 13.40 -6.76
N PRO A 70 -11.49 13.81 -7.78
CA PRO A 70 -10.13 13.29 -7.93
C PRO A 70 -9.18 13.70 -6.80
N LEU A 71 -9.40 14.84 -6.13
CA LEU A 71 -8.64 15.17 -4.91
C LEU A 71 -8.97 14.25 -3.73
N ASP A 72 -10.23 13.87 -3.55
CA ASP A 72 -10.63 12.89 -2.53
C ASP A 72 -9.97 11.52 -2.76
N ASP A 73 -9.88 11.09 -4.03
CA ASP A 73 -9.15 9.89 -4.41
C ASP A 73 -7.64 10.03 -4.14
N ALA A 74 -7.04 11.16 -4.50
CA ALA A 74 -5.63 11.45 -4.21
C ALA A 74 -5.34 11.46 -2.70
N GLU A 75 -6.24 12.02 -1.89
CA GLU A 75 -6.16 11.99 -0.42
C GLU A 75 -6.18 10.55 0.10
N LYS A 76 -7.10 9.70 -0.37
CA LYS A 76 -7.14 8.27 0.02
C LYS A 76 -5.84 7.56 -0.33
N LYS A 77 -5.29 7.84 -1.52
CA LYS A 77 -4.01 7.29 -1.97
C LYS A 77 -2.84 7.74 -1.12
N LEU A 78 -2.78 9.02 -0.76
CA LEU A 78 -1.78 9.54 0.18
C LEU A 78 -1.91 8.89 1.55
N ASN A 79 -3.12 8.65 2.04
CA ASN A 79 -3.33 7.93 3.30
C ASN A 79 -2.74 6.52 3.28
N VAL A 80 -2.87 5.81 2.16
CA VAL A 80 -2.22 4.50 1.98
C VAL A 80 -0.69 4.62 2.04
N LEU A 81 -0.11 5.63 1.37
CA LEU A 81 1.33 5.90 1.48
C LEU A 81 1.74 6.18 2.93
N PHE A 82 0.97 6.99 3.66
CA PHE A 82 1.27 7.32 5.05
C PHE A 82 1.20 6.10 5.96
N ASP A 83 0.22 5.22 5.75
CA ASP A 83 0.14 3.93 6.44
C ASP A 83 1.36 3.06 6.13
N MET A 84 1.75 2.95 4.86
CA MET A 84 2.95 2.19 4.45
C MET A 84 4.23 2.77 5.05
N LEU A 85 4.38 4.10 5.09
CA LEU A 85 5.53 4.77 5.72
C LEU A 85 5.55 4.59 7.24
N ASN A 86 4.38 4.56 7.87
CA ASN A 86 4.20 4.35 9.30
C ASN A 86 4.49 2.90 9.71
N ASN A 87 4.19 1.94 8.83
CA ASN A 87 4.48 0.52 9.02
C ASN A 87 5.85 0.10 8.44
N GLU A 88 6.66 1.06 7.96
CA GLU A 88 7.94 0.81 7.30
C GLU A 88 7.86 -0.22 6.14
N GLU A 89 6.69 -0.32 5.48
CA GLU A 89 6.44 -1.20 4.33
C GLU A 89 6.98 -0.62 3.01
N VAL A 90 7.45 0.63 3.04
CA VAL A 90 8.09 1.29 1.89
C VAL A 90 9.58 0.99 1.92
N SER A 91 10.12 0.55 0.78
CA SER A 91 11.54 0.25 0.69
C SER A 91 12.40 1.51 0.81
N GLY A 92 13.57 1.41 1.44
CA GLY A 92 14.53 2.52 1.61
C GLY A 92 14.77 3.37 0.34
N PRO A 93 15.04 2.79 -0.84
CA PRO A 93 15.24 3.56 -2.07
C PRO A 93 14.01 4.37 -2.50
N VAL A 94 12.80 3.85 -2.25
CA VAL A 94 11.54 4.55 -2.56
C VAL A 94 11.34 5.72 -1.61
N VAL A 95 11.68 5.54 -0.33
CA VAL A 95 11.67 6.60 0.67
C VAL A 95 12.64 7.73 0.29
N GLU A 96 13.88 7.40 -0.08
CA GLU A 96 14.89 8.40 -0.46
C GLU A 96 14.42 9.23 -1.67
N GLN A 97 13.87 8.57 -2.68
CA GLN A 97 13.30 9.24 -3.85
C GLN A 97 12.07 10.09 -3.49
N MET A 98 11.21 9.62 -2.58
CA MET A 98 10.09 10.40 -2.06
C MET A 98 10.55 11.63 -1.27
N LEU A 99 11.64 11.52 -0.51
CA LEU A 99 12.26 12.65 0.18
C LEU A 99 12.74 13.71 -0.81
N LEU A 100 13.38 13.30 -1.92
CA LEU A 100 13.79 14.21 -2.99
C LEU A 100 12.57 14.86 -3.66
N LEU A 101 11.52 14.08 -3.93
CA LEU A 101 10.27 14.59 -4.50
C LEU A 101 9.61 15.62 -3.58
N ALA A 102 9.56 15.35 -2.28
CA ALA A 102 9.01 16.26 -1.29
C ALA A 102 9.85 17.55 -1.16
N GLN A 103 11.17 17.48 -1.26
CA GLN A 103 12.02 18.68 -1.31
C GLN A 103 11.75 19.50 -2.57
N ALA A 104 11.61 18.85 -3.73
CA ALA A 104 11.27 19.53 -4.98
C ALA A 104 9.90 20.22 -4.90
N LEU A 105 8.89 19.56 -4.30
CA LEU A 105 7.58 20.15 -4.04
C LEU A 105 7.66 21.38 -3.11
N GLN A 106 8.45 21.33 -2.04
CA GLN A 106 8.66 22.50 -1.17
C GLN A 106 9.29 23.69 -1.91
N ALA A 107 10.22 23.41 -2.82
CA ALA A 107 10.83 24.42 -3.67
C ALA A 107 9.89 24.91 -4.79
N LYS A 108 8.63 24.45 -4.83
CA LYS A 108 7.66 24.65 -5.93
C LYS A 108 8.19 24.19 -7.29
N ASN A 109 9.17 23.30 -7.30
CA ASN A 109 9.76 22.75 -8.51
C ASN A 109 9.01 21.50 -8.93
N TYR A 110 7.79 21.71 -9.43
CA TYR A 110 6.90 20.64 -9.89
C TYR A 110 7.47 19.84 -11.06
N ASN A 111 8.35 20.45 -11.87
CA ASN A 111 8.99 19.77 -12.99
C ASN A 111 9.96 18.70 -12.49
N THR A 112 10.83 19.05 -11.54
CA THR A 112 11.74 18.09 -10.89
C THR A 112 10.96 17.01 -10.12
N ALA A 113 9.91 17.39 -9.38
CA ALA A 113 9.06 16.42 -8.70
C ALA A 113 8.42 15.41 -9.68
N TYR A 114 7.99 15.88 -10.86
CA TYR A 114 7.41 15.02 -11.89
C TYR A 114 8.43 14.06 -12.51
N GLN A 115 9.67 14.50 -12.74
CA GLN A 115 10.76 13.65 -13.22
C GLN A 115 11.08 12.53 -12.23
N ILE A 116 11.18 12.86 -10.93
CA ILE A 116 11.40 11.88 -9.87
C ILE A 116 10.25 10.86 -9.85
N HIS A 117 9.00 11.32 -9.99
CA HIS A 117 7.85 10.42 -10.09
C HIS A 117 7.97 9.42 -11.26
N LEU A 118 8.47 9.86 -12.42
CA LEU A 118 8.62 8.99 -13.59
C LEU A 118 9.68 7.92 -13.32
N GLU A 119 10.83 8.31 -12.76
CA GLU A 119 11.89 7.37 -12.37
C GLU A 119 11.38 6.32 -11.37
N LEU A 120 10.67 6.76 -10.34
CA LEU A 120 10.05 5.88 -9.34
C LEU A 120 9.02 4.94 -9.95
N HIS A 121 8.17 5.46 -10.84
CA HIS A 121 7.15 4.67 -11.51
C HIS A 121 7.75 3.65 -12.46
N SER A 122 8.87 3.95 -13.12
CA SER A 122 9.58 3.01 -14.00
C SER A 122 10.40 1.96 -13.25
N THR A 123 10.99 2.30 -12.10
CA THR A 123 11.84 1.38 -11.33
C THR A 123 11.04 0.48 -10.39
N ARG A 124 9.96 0.99 -9.81
CA ARG A 124 9.24 0.39 -8.67
C ARG A 124 7.73 0.37 -8.87
N THR A 125 7.26 0.14 -10.11
CA THR A 125 5.83 0.22 -10.48
C THR A 125 4.93 -0.50 -9.50
N ASN A 126 5.22 -1.76 -9.15
CA ASN A 126 4.33 -2.58 -8.32
C ASN A 126 4.17 -2.06 -6.87
N GLU A 127 5.24 -1.50 -6.30
CA GLU A 127 5.25 -0.99 -4.92
C GLU A 127 4.54 0.37 -4.81
N VAL A 128 4.68 1.20 -5.85
CA VAL A 128 4.20 2.58 -5.80
C VAL A 128 2.88 2.82 -6.51
N SER A 129 2.45 1.94 -7.43
CA SER A 129 1.24 2.15 -8.25
C SER A 129 -0.02 2.48 -7.45
N ASN A 130 -0.17 1.89 -6.27
CA ASN A 130 -1.38 2.05 -5.45
C ASN A 130 -1.61 3.53 -5.04
N TRP A 131 -0.53 4.23 -4.66
CA TRP A 131 -0.58 5.61 -4.14
C TRP A 131 0.05 6.66 -5.06
N MET A 132 0.97 6.27 -5.95
CA MET A 132 1.71 7.16 -6.85
C MET A 132 0.81 7.94 -7.80
N THR A 133 -0.32 7.35 -8.22
CA THR A 133 -1.32 8.02 -9.04
C THR A 133 -1.93 9.25 -8.34
N GLY A 134 -2.05 9.22 -7.01
CA GLY A 134 -2.47 10.37 -6.21
C GLY A 134 -1.37 11.43 -6.10
N VAL A 135 -0.12 11.02 -5.92
CA VAL A 135 1.04 11.93 -5.87
C VAL A 135 1.23 12.67 -7.19
N LYS A 136 1.20 11.95 -8.33
CA LYS A 136 1.24 12.55 -9.67
C LYS A 136 0.14 13.60 -9.84
N ARG A 137 -1.07 13.28 -9.37
CA ARG A 137 -2.22 14.19 -9.49
C ARG A 137 -1.99 15.48 -8.72
N LEU A 138 -1.51 15.38 -7.49
CA LEU A 138 -1.15 16.54 -6.68
C LEU A 138 -0.09 17.43 -7.35
N ILE A 139 0.97 16.83 -7.90
CA ILE A 139 2.00 17.57 -8.62
C ILE A 139 1.38 18.36 -9.78
N VAL A 140 0.52 17.74 -10.58
CA VAL A 140 -0.12 18.37 -11.74
C VAL A 140 -1.14 19.43 -11.35
N ASP A 141 -1.98 19.17 -10.35
CA ASP A 141 -3.00 20.13 -9.90
C ASP A 141 -2.33 21.34 -9.20
N ASN A 142 -1.33 21.14 -8.35
CA ASN A 142 -0.61 22.24 -7.71
C ASN A 142 0.27 23.03 -8.67
N ALA A 143 0.88 22.39 -9.66
CA ALA A 143 1.57 23.09 -10.73
C ALA A 143 0.64 24.05 -11.47
N LYS A 144 -0.63 23.69 -11.67
CA LYS A 144 -1.64 24.56 -12.30
C LYS A 144 -2.12 25.68 -11.38
N ILE A 145 -2.16 25.44 -10.07
CA ILE A 145 -2.58 26.43 -9.07
C ILE A 145 -1.51 27.52 -8.89
N GLN A 146 -0.23 27.16 -9.01
CA GLN A 146 0.91 28.08 -8.83
C GLN A 146 1.40 28.72 -10.15
N GLN A 147 0.78 28.39 -11.29
CA GLN A 147 0.99 29.04 -12.59
C GLN A 147 0.05 30.24 -12.74
#